data_AF-A0A8J5MDR9-F1
#
_entry.id   AF-A0A8J5MDR9-F1
#
_cell.length_a   1.000
_cell.length_b   1.000
_cell.length_c   1.000
_cell.angle_alpha   90.00
_cell.angle_beta   90.00
_cell.angle_gamma   90.00
#
_symmetry.space_group_name_H-M   'P 1'
#
loop_
_entity.id
_entity.type
_entity.pdbx_description
1 polymer ?
#
loop_
_entity_poly.entity_id
_entity_poly.type
_entity_poly.pdbx_seq_one_letter_code
_entity_poly.pdbx_strand_id
1 'polypeptide(L)'
;MSKWSKKNRAPAGYEYIQPVMDALESELREKMNEPHEGKRQCEALWPVHQINWQRSRYVYDMFYKYKKISREVYDYCVRCKLVDANLIAKWKKPGYERLCSTFAINTKNYNYGTVSICRVPRQQLSEGQVVQEKHSGCRGCASGPGGYHNIFGNKYGQYLARIQIAREEAAKKEDIKQVWATEQEEEEYESGGEEKKRKRDEPIKESESESGSESSGESDSDEETKESEAPSKKRHKAGK
;
A
#
# COMPACT_ATOMS: atom_id res chain seq x y z
N MET A 1 30.04 -2.87 33.01
CA MET A 1 29.37 -2.45 31.76
C MET A 1 27.95 -2.99 31.73
N SER A 2 26.94 -2.11 31.68
CA SER A 2 25.54 -2.48 31.87
C SER A 2 25.07 -3.52 30.85
N LYS A 3 24.43 -4.58 31.36
CA LYS A 3 23.85 -5.69 30.57
C LYS A 3 22.74 -5.21 29.62
N TRP A 4 22.32 -3.95 29.72
CA TRP A 4 21.32 -3.28 28.90
C TRP A 4 21.89 -2.75 27.58
N SER A 5 23.07 -2.16 27.59
CA SER A 5 23.69 -1.54 26.40
C SER A 5 24.08 -2.57 25.31
N LYS A 6 24.50 -3.78 25.72
CA LYS A 6 24.81 -4.88 24.79
C LYS A 6 23.57 -5.47 24.09
N LYS A 7 22.35 -5.21 24.59
CA LYS A 7 21.09 -5.73 24.03
C LYS A 7 20.51 -4.87 22.91
N ASN A 8 21.03 -3.66 22.72
CA ASN A 8 20.53 -2.67 21.75
C ASN A 8 21.39 -2.55 20.49
N ARG A 9 22.42 -3.39 20.32
CA ARG A 9 23.14 -3.41 19.05
C ARG A 9 22.27 -4.13 18.03
N ALA A 10 21.95 -3.42 16.94
CA ALA A 10 21.23 -4.00 15.83
C ALA A 10 22.03 -5.20 15.27
N PRO A 11 21.40 -6.36 15.10
CA PRO A 11 22.04 -7.52 14.47
C PRO A 11 22.29 -7.26 12.98
N ALA A 12 23.23 -8.01 12.40
CA ALA A 12 23.56 -7.91 10.98
C ALA A 12 22.31 -8.17 10.12
N GLY A 13 22.06 -7.28 9.14
CA GLY A 13 20.90 -7.34 8.25
C GLY A 13 19.64 -6.59 8.75
N TYR A 14 19.68 -5.94 9.92
CA TYR A 14 18.57 -5.06 10.36
C TYR A 14 18.42 -3.82 9.45
N GLU A 15 19.52 -3.34 8.87
CA GLU A 15 19.57 -2.17 7.99
C GLU A 15 18.57 -2.23 6.83
N TYR A 16 18.29 -3.43 6.30
CA TYR A 16 17.34 -3.62 5.22
C TYR A 16 15.88 -3.29 5.62
N ILE A 17 15.52 -3.58 6.88
CA ILE A 17 14.15 -3.39 7.41
C ILE A 17 13.99 -2.01 8.03
N GLN A 18 15.08 -1.48 8.57
CA GLN A 18 15.16 -0.23 9.31
C GLN A 18 14.40 0.94 8.65
N PRO A 19 14.59 1.29 7.36
CA PRO A 19 13.92 2.46 6.78
C PRO A 19 12.39 2.35 6.81
N VAL A 20 11.85 1.13 6.63
CA VAL A 20 10.41 0.90 6.68
C VAL A 20 9.89 0.97 8.11
N MET A 21 10.66 0.48 9.09
CA MET A 21 10.27 0.51 10.49
C MET A 21 10.29 1.93 11.06
N ASP A 22 11.32 2.71 10.71
CA ASP A 22 11.48 4.10 11.12
C ASP A 22 10.35 4.97 10.52
N ALA A 23 9.99 4.75 9.25
CA ALA A 23 8.83 5.42 8.64
C ALA A 23 7.50 5.07 9.31
N LEU A 24 7.30 3.80 9.70
CA LEU A 24 6.09 3.39 10.44
C LEU A 24 6.10 3.90 11.89
N GLU A 25 7.26 4.20 12.46
CA GLU A 25 7.39 4.81 13.79
C GLU A 25 7.12 6.30 13.76
N SER A 26 7.63 7.02 12.75
CA SER A 26 7.30 8.43 12.55
C SER A 26 5.80 8.62 12.31
N GLU A 27 5.19 7.81 11.45
CA GLU A 27 3.73 7.84 11.23
C GLU A 27 2.94 7.54 12.51
N LEU A 28 3.42 6.62 13.35
CA LEU A 28 2.77 6.32 14.64
C LEU A 28 2.80 7.55 15.55
N ARG A 29 3.94 8.22 15.64
CA ARG A 29 4.11 9.41 16.48
C ARG A 29 3.24 10.57 16.00
N GLU A 30 3.15 10.77 14.68
CA GLU A 30 2.25 11.75 14.09
C GLU A 30 0.78 11.45 14.41
N LYS A 31 0.36 10.19 14.24
CA LYS A 31 -1.02 9.77 14.48
C LYS A 31 -1.41 9.79 15.96
N MET A 32 -0.47 9.62 16.87
CA MET A 32 -0.71 9.80 18.30
C MET A 32 -0.83 11.27 18.72
N ASN A 33 -0.18 12.19 17.99
CA ASN A 33 -0.23 13.62 18.27
C ASN A 33 -1.42 14.34 17.60
N GLU A 34 -2.11 13.68 16.66
CA GLU A 34 -3.27 14.25 15.97
C GLU A 34 -4.41 14.53 16.96
N PRO A 35 -4.98 15.76 17.00
CA PRO A 35 -6.06 16.07 17.92
C PRO A 35 -7.31 15.24 17.61
N HIS A 36 -7.96 14.75 18.66
CA HIS A 36 -9.11 13.84 18.58
C HIS A 36 -10.45 14.58 18.45
N GLU A 37 -10.50 15.75 17.81
CA GLU A 37 -11.73 16.55 17.71
C GLU A 37 -12.73 15.92 16.74
N GLY A 38 -13.95 15.68 17.24
CA GLY A 38 -15.08 15.14 16.47
C GLY A 38 -15.12 13.62 16.26
N LYS A 39 -14.08 12.88 16.66
CA LYS A 39 -14.02 11.41 16.55
C LYS A 39 -14.36 10.74 17.88
N ARG A 40 -14.90 9.52 17.83
CA ARG A 40 -15.05 8.72 19.05
C ARG A 40 -13.67 8.35 19.60
N GLN A 41 -13.55 8.22 20.91
CA GLN A 41 -12.28 7.82 21.56
C GLN A 41 -11.69 6.53 20.97
N CYS A 42 -12.55 5.56 20.62
CA CYS A 42 -12.09 4.34 19.96
C CYS A 42 -11.57 4.59 18.53
N GLU A 43 -12.22 5.48 17.77
CA GLU A 43 -11.84 5.81 16.39
C GLU A 43 -10.51 6.55 16.32
N ALA A 44 -10.19 7.37 17.34
CA ALA A 44 -8.89 8.01 17.47
C ALA A 44 -7.74 6.99 17.60
N LEU A 45 -8.00 5.82 18.20
CA LEU A 45 -7.01 4.75 18.39
C LEU A 45 -6.90 3.80 17.20
N TRP A 46 -7.82 3.84 16.23
CA TRP A 46 -7.79 2.93 15.08
C TRP A 46 -6.49 3.02 14.27
N PRO A 47 -5.97 4.21 13.91
CA PRO A 47 -4.73 4.32 13.15
C PRO A 47 -3.53 3.70 13.88
N VAL A 48 -3.48 3.88 15.21
CA VAL A 48 -2.42 3.30 16.06
C VAL A 48 -2.43 1.77 15.99
N HIS A 49 -3.60 1.16 16.12
CA HIS A 49 -3.75 -0.29 16.01
C HIS A 49 -3.40 -0.81 14.61
N GLN A 50 -3.78 -0.08 13.57
CA GLN A 50 -3.53 -0.45 12.18
C GLN A 50 -2.04 -0.36 11.82
N ILE A 51 -1.33 0.66 12.28
CA ILE A 51 0.12 0.80 12.11
C ILE A 51 0.84 -0.34 12.84
N ASN A 52 0.44 -0.65 14.07
CA ASN A 52 1.03 -1.76 14.82
C ASN A 52 0.81 -3.12 14.12
N TRP A 53 -0.39 -3.32 13.54
CA TRP A 53 -0.67 -4.50 12.72
C TRP A 53 0.25 -4.54 11.49
N GLN A 54 0.37 -3.43 10.77
CA GLN A 54 1.18 -3.36 9.55
C GLN A 54 2.66 -3.61 9.83
N ARG A 55 3.20 -2.99 10.88
CA ARG A 55 4.56 -3.20 11.36
C ARG A 55 4.83 -4.67 11.68
N SER A 56 3.92 -5.28 12.44
CA SER A 56 4.02 -6.70 12.79
C SER A 56 3.91 -7.60 11.56
N ARG A 57 3.03 -7.23 10.62
CA ARG A 57 2.80 -8.03 9.40
C ARG A 57 3.98 -7.97 8.45
N TYR A 58 4.61 -6.82 8.32
CA TYR A 58 5.80 -6.63 7.50
C TYR A 58 6.92 -7.57 7.95
N VAL A 59 7.27 -7.55 9.24
CA VAL A 59 8.30 -8.44 9.80
C VAL A 59 7.92 -9.92 9.65
N TYR A 60 6.64 -10.26 9.86
CA TYR A 60 6.15 -11.63 9.68
C TYR A 60 6.32 -12.14 8.24
N ASP A 61 5.86 -11.38 7.25
CA ASP A 61 5.92 -11.78 5.84
C ASP A 61 7.38 -11.89 5.37
N MET A 62 8.23 -10.95 5.81
CA MET A 62 9.66 -10.93 5.47
C MET A 62 10.44 -12.14 6.03
N PHE A 63 10.07 -12.64 7.21
CA PHE A 63 10.71 -13.81 7.82
C PHE A 63 10.10 -15.14 7.34
N TYR A 64 8.77 -15.30 7.38
CA TYR A 64 8.13 -16.59 7.10
C TYR A 64 7.88 -16.86 5.61
N LYS A 65 7.49 -15.85 4.83
CA LYS A 65 7.19 -16.04 3.39
C LYS A 65 8.43 -15.87 2.53
N TYR A 66 9.06 -14.71 2.65
CA TYR A 66 10.15 -14.33 1.74
C TYR A 66 11.54 -14.70 2.26
N LYS A 67 11.67 -15.01 3.55
CA LYS A 67 12.91 -15.46 4.20
C LYS A 67 14.12 -14.54 3.93
N LYS A 68 13.89 -13.24 3.84
CA LYS A 68 14.94 -12.23 3.59
C LYS A 68 15.68 -11.82 4.88
N ILE A 69 15.09 -12.13 6.03
CA ILE A 69 15.58 -11.73 7.35
C ILE A 69 16.16 -12.96 8.07
N SER A 70 17.27 -12.78 8.78
CA SER A 70 17.84 -13.80 9.66
C SER A 70 16.99 -14.00 10.93
N ARG A 71 17.10 -15.18 11.56
CA ARG A 71 16.38 -15.44 12.82
C ARG A 71 16.80 -14.49 13.95
N GLU A 72 18.05 -14.06 13.96
CA GLU A 72 18.57 -13.13 14.96
C GLU A 72 17.90 -11.76 14.90
N VAL A 73 17.68 -11.24 13.69
CA VAL A 73 16.97 -9.98 13.46
C VAL A 73 15.50 -10.09 13.87
N TYR A 74 14.84 -11.21 13.56
CA TYR A 74 13.47 -11.46 14.01
C TYR A 74 13.36 -11.48 15.54
N ASP A 75 14.25 -12.21 16.22
CA ASP A 75 14.28 -12.31 17.68
C ASP A 75 14.62 -10.96 18.33
N TYR A 76 15.45 -10.14 17.67
CA TYR A 76 15.71 -8.76 18.09
C TYR A 76 14.45 -7.88 18.01
N CYS A 77 13.71 -7.92 16.89
CA CYS A 77 12.47 -7.16 16.75
C CYS A 77 11.42 -7.52 17.82
N VAL A 78 11.31 -8.81 18.16
CA VAL A 78 10.43 -9.30 19.23
C VAL A 78 10.92 -8.82 20.60
N ARG A 79 12.22 -8.90 20.87
CA ARG A 79 12.83 -8.49 22.15
C ARG A 79 12.71 -7.00 22.41
N CYS A 80 12.93 -6.17 21.39
CA CYS A 80 12.75 -4.73 21.46
C CYS A 80 11.28 -4.28 21.43
N LYS A 81 10.33 -5.23 21.35
CA LYS A 81 8.89 -4.97 21.30
C LYS A 81 8.48 -4.06 20.12
N LEU A 82 9.23 -4.12 19.03
CA LEU A 82 8.86 -3.46 17.78
C LEU A 82 7.63 -4.13 17.15
N VAL A 83 7.38 -5.38 17.52
CA VAL A 83 6.38 -6.27 16.91
C VAL A 83 5.60 -7.00 17.99
N ASP A 84 4.31 -7.25 17.75
CA ASP A 84 3.46 -8.04 18.65
C ASP A 84 3.67 -9.56 18.44
N ALA A 85 4.39 -10.18 19.37
CA ALA A 85 4.66 -11.61 19.37
C ALA A 85 3.39 -12.47 19.52
N ASN A 86 2.40 -12.00 20.29
CA ASN A 86 1.16 -12.75 20.52
C ASN A 86 0.32 -12.78 19.24
N LEU A 87 0.28 -11.66 18.51
CA LEU A 87 -0.41 -11.56 17.24
C LEU A 87 0.23 -12.49 16.19
N ILE A 88 1.57 -12.47 16.07
CA ILE A 88 2.29 -13.37 15.16
C ILE A 88 2.03 -14.84 15.50
N ALA A 89 2.03 -15.20 16.78
CA ALA A 89 1.75 -16.57 17.20
C ALA A 89 0.36 -17.04 16.74
N LYS A 90 -0.62 -16.13 16.64
CA LYS A 90 -1.95 -16.45 16.09
C LYS A 90 -1.91 -16.62 14.57
N TRP A 91 -1.17 -15.79 13.83
CA TRP A 91 -1.08 -15.92 12.37
C TRP A 91 -0.49 -17.24 11.88
N LYS A 92 0.32 -17.90 12.71
CA LYS A 92 0.82 -19.26 12.42
C LYS A 92 -0.26 -20.34 12.47
N LYS A 93 -1.39 -20.08 13.12
CA LYS A 93 -2.48 -21.04 13.25
C LYS A 93 -3.42 -20.94 12.03
N PRO A 94 -3.87 -22.07 11.48
CA PRO A 94 -4.81 -22.07 10.36
C PRO A 94 -6.11 -21.35 10.78
N GLY A 95 -6.70 -20.59 9.85
CA GLY A 95 -7.91 -19.79 10.10
C GLY A 95 -7.68 -18.44 10.79
N TYR A 96 -6.46 -18.15 11.24
CA TYR A 96 -6.10 -16.87 11.87
C TYR A 96 -5.08 -16.06 11.06
N GLU A 97 -4.73 -16.48 9.84
CA GLU A 97 -3.70 -15.86 9.01
C GLU A 97 -3.90 -14.36 8.74
N ARG A 98 -5.15 -13.89 8.74
CA ARG A 98 -5.52 -12.49 8.45
C ARG A 98 -6.06 -11.74 9.68
N LEU A 99 -5.80 -12.23 10.88
CA LEU A 99 -6.31 -11.66 12.13
C LEU A 99 -5.89 -10.19 12.30
N CYS A 100 -6.83 -9.32 12.69
CA CYS A 100 -6.58 -7.89 12.91
C CYS A 100 -5.96 -7.57 14.29
N SER A 101 -6.40 -8.23 15.35
CA SER A 101 -5.90 -8.00 16.71
C SER A 101 -6.15 -9.21 17.61
N THR A 102 -5.39 -9.32 18.70
CA THR A 102 -5.65 -10.30 19.76
C THR A 102 -6.95 -10.01 20.51
N PHE A 103 -7.37 -8.74 20.54
CA PHE A 103 -8.63 -8.29 21.13
C PHE A 103 -9.86 -8.94 20.48
N ALA A 104 -9.83 -9.12 19.16
CA ALA A 104 -10.92 -9.72 18.39
C ALA A 104 -11.26 -11.18 18.78
N ILE A 105 -10.30 -11.90 19.35
CA ILE A 105 -10.45 -13.33 19.71
C ILE A 105 -10.81 -13.50 21.18
N ASN A 106 -10.36 -12.58 22.04
CA ASN A 106 -10.53 -12.76 23.47
C ASN A 106 -11.99 -12.52 23.87
N THR A 107 -12.67 -13.60 24.26
CA THR A 107 -14.07 -13.61 24.67
C THR A 107 -14.34 -12.74 25.89
N LYS A 108 -13.35 -12.53 26.76
CA LYS A 108 -13.46 -11.70 27.97
C LYS A 108 -13.65 -10.20 27.67
N ASN A 109 -13.32 -9.77 26.45
CA ASN A 109 -13.44 -8.37 26.07
C ASN A 109 -14.88 -7.96 25.70
N TYR A 110 -15.77 -8.94 25.48
CA TYR A 110 -17.13 -8.72 25.03
C TYR A 110 -18.13 -9.21 26.08
N ASN A 111 -19.22 -8.46 26.26
CA ASN A 111 -20.20 -8.71 27.32
C ASN A 111 -20.83 -10.11 27.26
N TYR A 112 -21.00 -10.67 26.06
CA TYR A 112 -21.64 -11.97 25.85
C TYR A 112 -20.64 -13.13 25.74
N GLY A 113 -19.36 -12.91 26.02
CA GLY A 113 -18.35 -13.96 25.89
C GLY A 113 -18.13 -14.44 24.46
N THR A 114 -18.60 -13.69 23.45
CA THR A 114 -18.44 -14.01 22.03
C THR A 114 -17.15 -13.44 21.47
N VAL A 115 -16.78 -13.88 20.27
CA VAL A 115 -15.75 -13.22 19.44
C VAL A 115 -16.31 -11.97 18.76
N SER A 116 -15.42 -11.13 18.23
CA SER A 116 -15.80 -9.92 17.52
C SER A 116 -16.53 -10.20 16.19
N ILE A 117 -17.39 -9.27 15.78
CA ILE A 117 -18.10 -9.31 14.49
C ILE A 117 -17.14 -9.44 13.29
N CYS A 118 -15.92 -8.90 13.38
CA CYS A 118 -14.96 -8.96 12.27
C CYS A 118 -14.39 -10.37 12.01
N ARG A 119 -14.61 -11.35 12.91
CA ARG A 119 -14.21 -12.75 12.70
C ARG A 119 -15.24 -13.56 11.93
N VAL A 120 -16.46 -13.06 11.77
CA VAL A 120 -17.53 -13.77 11.06
C VAL A 120 -17.27 -13.69 9.54
N PRO A 121 -17.26 -14.83 8.82
CA PRO A 121 -17.12 -14.83 7.36
C PRO A 121 -18.26 -14.09 6.69
N ARG A 122 -17.96 -13.35 5.62
CA ARG A 122 -18.95 -12.51 4.93
C ARG A 122 -20.15 -13.29 4.39
N GLN A 123 -20.00 -14.56 4.03
CA GLN A 123 -21.13 -15.40 3.60
C GLN A 123 -22.22 -15.56 4.67
N GLN A 124 -21.86 -15.38 5.94
CA GLN A 124 -22.79 -15.52 7.07
C GLN A 124 -23.37 -14.17 7.52
N LEU A 125 -22.88 -13.06 6.97
CA LEU A 125 -23.43 -11.74 7.24
C LEU A 125 -24.57 -11.41 6.29
N SER A 126 -25.51 -10.59 6.77
CA SER A 126 -26.56 -10.02 5.94
C SER A 126 -25.97 -9.11 4.87
N GLU A 127 -26.55 -9.18 3.68
CA GLU A 127 -26.15 -8.38 2.53
C GLU A 127 -26.35 -6.89 2.83
N GLY A 128 -25.28 -6.09 2.73
CA GLY A 128 -25.31 -4.64 2.98
C GLY A 128 -24.86 -4.18 4.37
N GLN A 129 -24.61 -5.10 5.32
CA GLN A 129 -24.11 -4.70 6.64
C GLN A 129 -22.63 -4.29 6.57
N VAL A 130 -22.34 -3.00 6.78
CA VAL A 130 -20.97 -2.49 6.90
C VAL A 130 -20.41 -2.87 8.27
N VAL A 131 -19.49 -3.83 8.29
CA VAL A 131 -18.81 -4.26 9.52
C VAL A 131 -17.66 -3.31 9.81
N GLN A 132 -17.62 -2.77 11.03
CA GLN A 132 -16.45 -2.09 11.56
C GLN A 132 -16.28 -2.48 13.03
N GLU A 133 -15.13 -3.04 13.36
CA GLU A 133 -14.81 -3.43 14.73
C GLU A 133 -14.45 -2.21 15.58
N LYS A 134 -14.95 -2.17 16.82
CA LYS A 134 -14.85 -1.00 17.70
C LYS A 134 -13.40 -0.60 18.02
N HIS A 135 -12.48 -1.54 18.21
CA HIS A 135 -11.12 -1.24 18.67
C HIS A 135 -10.11 -0.99 17.53
N SER A 136 -10.22 -1.69 16.42
CA SER A 136 -9.25 -1.69 15.32
C SER A 136 -9.79 -1.10 14.01
N GLY A 137 -11.10 -0.86 13.91
CA GLY A 137 -11.75 -0.43 12.67
C GLY A 137 -11.71 -1.50 11.57
N CYS A 138 -11.52 -2.77 11.92
CA CYS A 138 -11.43 -3.86 10.95
C CYS A 138 -12.79 -4.15 10.30
N ARG A 139 -12.79 -4.35 8.97
CA ARG A 139 -13.97 -4.70 8.16
C ARG A 139 -14.24 -6.19 8.03
N GLY A 140 -13.25 -7.02 8.35
CA GLY A 140 -13.35 -8.47 8.31
C GLY A 140 -11.98 -9.13 8.29
N CYS A 141 -11.65 -9.86 9.35
CA CYS A 141 -10.38 -10.58 9.53
C CYS A 141 -10.55 -12.11 9.50
N ALA A 142 -11.72 -12.60 9.09
CA ALA A 142 -11.92 -14.01 8.76
C ALA A 142 -10.96 -14.42 7.63
N SER A 143 -10.30 -15.56 7.81
CA SER A 143 -9.43 -16.15 6.78
C SER A 143 -10.27 -17.17 6.00
N GLY A 144 -10.57 -16.88 4.73
CA GLY A 144 -11.41 -17.74 3.89
C GLY A 144 -11.75 -17.11 2.53
N PRO A 145 -12.27 -17.89 1.57
CA PRO A 145 -12.71 -17.39 0.27
C PRO A 145 -13.87 -16.40 0.47
N GLY A 146 -13.75 -15.18 -0.06
CA GLY A 146 -14.73 -14.10 0.13
C GLY A 146 -14.41 -13.09 1.24
N GLY A 147 -13.25 -13.21 1.91
CA GLY A 147 -12.73 -12.18 2.81
C GLY A 147 -12.19 -10.95 2.06
N TYR A 148 -12.19 -9.78 2.70
CA TYR A 148 -11.58 -8.58 2.11
C TYR A 148 -10.09 -8.79 1.89
N HIS A 149 -9.56 -8.48 0.70
CA HIS A 149 -8.11 -8.50 0.44
C HIS A 149 -7.34 -7.51 1.33
N ASN A 150 -7.99 -6.42 1.70
CA ASN A 150 -7.52 -5.42 2.66
C ASN A 150 -8.46 -5.37 3.86
N ILE A 151 -8.02 -5.85 5.02
CA ILE A 151 -8.85 -5.99 6.22
C ILE A 151 -9.30 -4.67 6.83
N PHE A 152 -8.62 -3.56 6.54
CA PHE A 152 -8.93 -2.22 7.04
C PHE A 152 -9.57 -1.34 5.96
N GLY A 153 -9.37 -1.67 4.69
CA GLY A 153 -9.85 -0.87 3.55
C GLY A 153 -9.09 0.43 3.36
N ASN A 154 -7.87 0.55 3.90
CA ASN A 154 -7.02 1.74 3.84
C ASN A 154 -5.56 1.39 3.50
N LYS A 155 -4.64 2.37 3.52
CA LYS A 155 -3.22 2.12 3.20
C LYS A 155 -2.55 1.08 4.13
N TYR A 156 -2.97 1.02 5.40
CA TYR A 156 -2.36 0.19 6.44
C TYR A 156 -2.65 -1.31 6.30
N GLY A 157 -3.73 -1.68 5.62
CA GLY A 157 -4.05 -3.09 5.37
C GLY A 157 -3.40 -3.68 4.12
N GLN A 158 -2.48 -2.95 3.48
CA GLN A 158 -1.67 -3.45 2.37
C GLN A 158 -0.47 -4.26 2.88
N TYR A 159 -0.07 -5.28 2.12
CA TYR A 159 1.12 -6.09 2.42
C TYR A 159 2.40 -5.41 1.89
N LEU A 160 3.04 -4.59 2.74
CA LEU A 160 4.26 -3.84 2.38
C LEU A 160 5.40 -4.73 1.87
N ALA A 161 5.64 -5.88 2.53
CA ALA A 161 6.70 -6.81 2.13
C ALA A 161 6.52 -7.29 0.68
N ARG A 162 5.27 -7.52 0.27
CA ARG A 162 4.95 -7.92 -1.11
C ARG A 162 5.23 -6.79 -2.10
N ILE A 163 4.91 -5.54 -1.73
CA ILE A 163 5.13 -4.37 -2.58
C ILE A 163 6.63 -4.12 -2.75
N GLN A 164 7.39 -4.18 -1.67
CA GLN A 164 8.85 -3.99 -1.71
C GLN A 164 9.52 -5.03 -2.59
N ILE A 165 9.20 -6.30 -2.41
CA ILE A 165 9.82 -7.37 -3.21
C ILE A 165 9.39 -7.28 -4.67
N ALA A 166 8.13 -6.95 -4.96
CA ALA A 166 7.70 -6.72 -6.33
C ALA A 166 8.46 -5.56 -6.99
N ARG A 167 8.78 -4.49 -6.25
CA ARG A 167 9.61 -3.38 -6.75
C ARG A 167 11.05 -3.79 -6.99
N GLU A 168 11.64 -4.58 -6.08
CA GLU A 168 12.99 -5.12 -6.26
C GLU A 168 13.09 -6.10 -7.43
N GLU A 169 12.08 -6.95 -7.62
CA GLU A 169 12.01 -7.87 -8.75
C GLU A 169 11.81 -7.12 -10.07
N ALA A 170 11.05 -6.02 -10.07
CA ALA A 170 10.91 -5.15 -11.24
C ALA A 170 12.23 -4.45 -11.59
N ALA A 171 12.91 -3.86 -10.60
CA ALA A 171 14.21 -3.22 -10.80
C ALA A 171 15.24 -4.21 -11.37
N LYS A 172 15.32 -5.42 -10.81
CA LYS A 172 16.21 -6.46 -11.35
C LYS A 172 15.87 -6.86 -12.78
N LYS A 173 14.59 -6.89 -13.16
CA LYS A 173 14.18 -7.17 -14.54
C LYS A 173 14.57 -6.04 -15.47
N GLU A 174 14.51 -4.80 -15.02
CA GLU A 174 14.97 -3.64 -15.78
C GLU A 174 16.49 -3.67 -15.96
N ASP A 175 17.24 -3.98 -14.90
CA ASP A 175 18.70 -4.15 -14.96
C ASP A 175 19.07 -5.28 -15.93
N ILE A 176 18.41 -6.45 -15.84
CA ILE A 176 18.64 -7.57 -16.76
C ILE A 176 18.28 -7.19 -18.19
N LYS A 177 17.19 -6.45 -18.40
CA LYS A 177 16.79 -5.97 -19.74
C LYS A 177 17.79 -4.97 -20.29
N GLN A 178 18.37 -4.10 -19.46
CA GLN A 178 19.41 -3.17 -19.87
C GLN A 178 20.70 -3.91 -20.23
N VAL A 179 21.15 -4.84 -19.40
CA VAL A 179 22.35 -5.67 -19.67
C VAL A 179 22.17 -6.48 -20.95
N TRP A 180 21.01 -7.12 -21.13
CA TRP A 180 20.71 -7.89 -22.32
C TRP A 180 20.57 -7.01 -23.57
N ALA A 181 20.04 -5.80 -23.45
CA ALA A 181 19.98 -4.84 -24.56
C ALA A 181 21.38 -4.34 -24.96
N THR A 182 22.26 -4.06 -23.99
CA THR A 182 23.65 -3.66 -24.29
C THR A 182 24.46 -4.79 -24.92
N GLU A 183 24.30 -6.03 -24.47
CA GLU A 183 24.96 -7.20 -25.08
C GLU A 183 24.49 -7.43 -26.53
N GLN A 184 23.18 -7.26 -26.81
CA GLN A 184 22.66 -7.36 -28.18
C GLN A 184 23.12 -6.20 -29.07
N GLU A 185 23.21 -4.98 -28.55
CA GLU A 185 23.77 -3.82 -29.27
C GLU A 185 25.27 -3.99 -29.53
N GLU A 186 26.03 -4.57 -28.59
CA GLU A 186 27.45 -4.92 -28.75
C GLU A 186 27.65 -6.07 -29.77
N GLU A 187 26.83 -7.13 -29.73
CA GLU A 187 26.87 -8.22 -30.71
C GLU A 187 26.43 -7.76 -32.12
N GLU A 188 25.48 -6.84 -32.24
CA GLU A 188 25.06 -6.24 -33.51
C GLU A 188 26.15 -5.30 -34.07
N TYR A 189 26.91 -4.64 -33.20
CA TYR A 189 28.08 -3.85 -33.57
C TYR A 189 29.28 -4.72 -33.97
N GLU A 190 29.53 -5.84 -33.26
CA GLU A 190 30.63 -6.78 -33.55
C GLU A 190 30.34 -7.71 -34.74
N SER A 191 29.07 -8.04 -35.03
CA SER A 191 28.67 -8.82 -36.22
C SER A 191 28.41 -7.97 -37.47
N GLY A 192 28.43 -6.63 -37.34
CA GLY A 192 28.25 -5.67 -38.44
C GLY A 192 29.47 -5.48 -39.37
N GLY A 193 30.50 -6.30 -39.24
CA GLY A 193 31.73 -6.25 -40.01
C GLY A 193 31.76 -7.10 -41.29
N GLU A 194 30.79 -6.97 -42.21
CA GLU A 194 31.01 -7.07 -43.67
C GLU A 194 29.75 -6.72 -44.50
N GLU A 195 29.88 -5.64 -45.27
CA GLU A 195 29.13 -5.18 -46.46
C GLU A 195 27.57 -5.20 -46.50
N LYS A 196 26.98 -3.98 -46.45
CA LYS A 196 26.06 -3.54 -47.53
C LYS A 196 25.98 -2.02 -47.67
N LYS A 197 26.71 -1.54 -48.67
CA LYS A 197 26.64 -0.23 -49.33
C LYS A 197 25.18 0.24 -49.50
N ARG A 198 24.74 1.20 -48.68
CA ARG A 198 23.57 2.04 -48.99
C ARG A 198 24.03 3.46 -49.30
N LYS A 199 23.47 3.92 -50.40
CA LYS A 199 23.84 5.05 -51.24
C LYS A 199 23.75 6.36 -50.44
N ARG A 200 24.80 7.17 -50.58
CA ARG A 200 24.88 8.57 -50.15
C ARG A 200 23.93 9.39 -51.02
N ASP A 201 22.94 10.04 -50.42
CA ASP A 201 22.21 11.14 -51.04
C ASP A 201 22.69 12.47 -50.42
N GLU A 202 23.02 13.41 -51.30
CA GLU A 202 23.55 14.74 -51.00
C GLU A 202 22.49 15.73 -50.51
N PRO A 203 22.90 16.86 -49.90
CA PRO A 203 21.99 17.82 -49.30
C PRO A 203 21.47 18.83 -50.34
N ILE A 204 20.16 19.11 -50.32
CA ILE A 204 19.58 20.29 -50.98
C ILE A 204 19.12 21.27 -49.90
N LYS A 205 19.60 22.50 -50.00
CA LYS A 205 19.24 23.66 -49.19
C LYS A 205 18.89 24.80 -50.16
N GLU A 206 17.74 25.43 -49.94
CA GLU A 206 17.18 26.69 -50.49
C GLU A 206 15.66 26.47 -50.63
N SER A 207 14.73 27.36 -50.31
CA SER A 207 14.68 28.68 -49.67
C SER A 207 13.18 29.04 -49.50
N GLU A 208 12.88 29.85 -48.47
CA GLU A 208 11.90 30.95 -48.45
C GLU A 208 10.44 30.79 -48.97
N SER A 209 9.52 30.92 -48.00
CA SER A 209 8.32 31.81 -47.92
C SER A 209 7.21 31.87 -48.98
N GLU A 210 6.03 32.25 -48.45
CA GLU A 210 4.77 32.75 -49.06
C GLU A 210 3.72 31.65 -49.37
N SER A 211 2.59 31.54 -48.65
CA SER A 211 1.41 32.42 -48.44
C SER A 211 0.27 32.18 -49.47
N GLY A 212 -0.97 32.08 -48.95
CA GLY A 212 -2.25 32.12 -49.69
C GLY A 212 -2.82 30.75 -50.10
N SER A 213 -3.87 30.21 -49.44
CA SER A 213 -5.33 30.49 -49.64
C SER A 213 -5.91 29.67 -50.83
N GLU A 214 -7.02 28.92 -50.80
CA GLU A 214 -8.30 28.98 -50.08
C GLU A 214 -9.07 27.62 -50.14
N SER A 215 -9.90 27.37 -49.10
CA SER A 215 -11.33 26.92 -49.13
C SER A 215 -11.73 25.57 -49.79
N SER A 216 -12.65 24.73 -49.30
CA SER A 216 -13.73 24.85 -48.31
C SER A 216 -14.16 23.47 -47.78
N GLY A 217 -14.77 23.48 -46.59
CA GLY A 217 -15.51 22.36 -46.01
C GLY A 217 -15.99 22.66 -44.59
N GLU A 218 -16.92 23.63 -44.48
CA GLU A 218 -17.76 23.99 -43.31
C GLU A 218 -18.41 22.76 -42.64
N SER A 219 -18.92 22.71 -41.40
CA SER A 219 -19.33 23.59 -40.29
C SER A 219 -19.56 22.61 -39.09
N ASP A 220 -19.63 22.94 -37.80
CA ASP A 220 -20.24 24.07 -37.11
C ASP A 220 -19.66 24.17 -35.68
N SER A 221 -19.69 25.40 -35.17
CA SER A 221 -18.93 26.02 -34.08
C SER A 221 -19.75 26.02 -32.76
N ASP A 222 -19.12 25.82 -31.59
CA ASP A 222 -18.77 26.87 -30.59
C ASP A 222 -19.99 27.45 -29.82
N GLU A 223 -19.96 27.93 -28.57
CA GLU A 223 -18.94 28.08 -27.53
C GLU A 223 -19.59 28.83 -26.33
N GLU A 224 -18.95 28.70 -25.16
CA GLU A 224 -18.83 29.63 -24.03
C GLU A 224 -19.99 30.17 -23.15
N THR A 225 -19.68 30.07 -21.83
CA THR A 225 -19.72 31.06 -20.72
C THR A 225 -21.05 31.78 -20.41
N LYS A 226 -21.41 32.16 -19.17
CA LYS A 226 -20.64 32.73 -18.07
C LYS A 226 -21.51 32.79 -16.78
N GLU A 227 -20.84 33.02 -15.65
CA GLU A 227 -21.29 33.36 -14.30
C GLU A 227 -22.67 34.05 -14.13
N SER A 228 -23.41 33.74 -13.05
CA SER A 228 -23.57 34.63 -11.86
C SER A 228 -24.79 34.26 -10.96
N GLU A 229 -24.56 34.38 -9.64
CA GLU A 229 -25.47 34.69 -8.51
C GLU A 229 -26.79 33.92 -8.24
N ALA A 230 -26.90 33.44 -6.98
CA ALA A 230 -28.14 33.17 -6.24
C ALA A 230 -28.74 34.52 -5.72
N PRO A 231 -30.04 34.68 -5.33
CA PRO A 231 -30.66 33.91 -4.24
C PRO A 231 -32.22 33.77 -4.18
N SER A 232 -32.68 32.97 -3.22
CA SER A 232 -33.87 33.16 -2.34
C SER A 232 -35.28 32.66 -2.73
N LYS A 233 -35.75 31.70 -1.91
CA LYS A 233 -37.10 31.50 -1.31
C LYS A 233 -38.35 31.47 -2.20
N LYS A 234 -39.08 30.33 -2.13
CA LYS A 234 -40.54 30.30 -1.79
C LYS A 234 -41.06 28.88 -1.46
N ARG A 235 -41.42 28.73 -0.17
CA ARG A 235 -42.60 28.05 0.42
C ARG A 235 -43.30 26.96 -0.42
N HIS A 236 -43.25 25.71 0.05
CA HIS A 236 -44.30 24.72 -0.22
C HIS A 236 -45.37 24.76 0.87
N LYS A 237 -46.61 24.82 0.40
CA LYS A 237 -47.87 24.98 1.13
C LYS A 237 -48.47 23.59 1.41
N ALA A 238 -48.79 23.34 2.67
CA ALA A 238 -49.60 22.21 3.10
C ALA A 238 -51.10 22.44 2.82
N GLY A 239 -51.79 21.35 2.54
CA GLY A 239 -53.25 21.16 2.47
C GLY A 239 -53.44 19.67 2.16
N LYS A 240 -54.19 18.90 2.94
CA LYS A 240 -55.52 19.13 3.50
C LYS A 240 -55.70 18.27 4.73
#